data_AF-A0A918DBK1-F1
#
_entry.id   AF-A0A918DBK1-F1
#
_cell.length_a   1.000
_cell.length_b   1.000
_cell.length_c   1.000
_cell.angle_alpha   90.00
_cell.angle_beta   90.00
_cell.angle_gamma   90.00
#
_symmetry.space_group_name_H-M   'P 1'
#
loop_
_entity.id
_entity.type
_entity.pdbx_description
1 polymer ?
#
loop_
_entity_poly.entity_id
_entity_poly.type
_entity_poly.pdbx_seq_one_letter_code
_entity_poly.pdbx_strand_id
1 'polypeptide(L)'
;MRDVRLHYAALDVDGRYALASATVEVVTAPAWQLDADPNEFTAIEAAVTAALEGSCTVLATLVVQTEQEPGPVVCGWRIKHGWLHGMKPTTMQAAVQPCASSPAPTARAYPAPFLPDPSVTG
;
A
#
# COMPACT_ATOMS: atom_id res chain seq x y z
N MET A 1 2.63 13.24 15.10
CA MET A 1 3.27 12.04 14.54
C MET A 1 2.19 11.01 14.33
N ARG A 2 2.19 10.35 13.17
CA ARG A 2 1.22 9.30 12.82
C ARG A 2 2.00 8.12 12.26
N ASP A 3 1.75 6.94 12.81
CA ASP A 3 2.34 5.71 12.31
C ASP A 3 1.53 5.22 11.12
N VAL A 4 2.23 5.07 10.01
CA VAL A 4 1.67 4.59 8.75
C VAL A 4 2.38 3.29 8.42
N ARG A 5 1.61 2.24 8.15
CA ARG A 5 2.14 0.97 7.70
C ARG A 5 1.91 0.82 6.21
N LEU A 6 3.00 0.60 5.48
CA LEU A 6 2.98 0.23 4.08
C LEU A 6 3.02 -1.28 3.97
N HIS A 7 2.15 -1.84 3.14
CA HIS A 7 2.10 -3.26 2.82
C HIS A 7 2.11 -3.43 1.32
N TYR A 8 3.11 -4.15 0.83
CA TYR A 8 3.20 -4.55 -0.55
C TYR A 8 2.95 -6.05 -0.66
N ALA A 9 2.17 -6.44 -1.65
CA ALA A 9 2.00 -7.82 -2.05
C ALA A 9 1.97 -7.94 -3.57
N ALA A 10 2.68 -8.92 -4.10
CA ALA A 10 2.63 -9.26 -5.51
C ALA A 10 2.60 -10.77 -5.74
N LEU A 11 2.01 -11.14 -6.87
CA LEU A 11 2.01 -12.48 -7.43
C LEU A 11 2.77 -12.43 -8.75
N ASP A 12 3.81 -13.25 -8.87
CA ASP A 12 4.58 -13.38 -10.11
C ASP A 12 3.99 -14.42 -11.07
N VAL A 13 4.54 -14.48 -12.29
CA VAL A 13 4.10 -15.42 -13.35
C VAL A 13 4.35 -16.89 -13.00
N ASP A 14 5.25 -17.19 -12.07
CA ASP A 14 5.51 -18.53 -11.55
C ASP A 14 4.57 -18.90 -10.39
N GLY A 15 3.65 -18.01 -10.03
CA GLY A 15 2.71 -18.20 -8.92
C GLY A 15 3.33 -17.95 -7.54
N ARG A 16 4.50 -17.31 -7.46
CA ARG A 16 5.17 -16.97 -6.20
C ARG A 16 4.68 -15.63 -5.67
N TYR A 17 4.55 -15.56 -4.35
CA TYR A 17 4.20 -14.34 -3.65
C TYR A 17 5.45 -13.58 -3.20
N ALA A 18 5.48 -12.29 -3.49
CA ALA A 18 6.44 -11.35 -2.92
C ALA A 18 5.70 -10.43 -1.95
N LEU A 19 6.18 -10.34 -0.72
CA LEU A 19 5.61 -9.51 0.34
C LEU A 19 6.70 -8.57 0.87
N ALA A 20 6.33 -7.33 1.13
CA ALA A 20 7.17 -6.38 1.85
C ALA A 20 6.29 -5.51 2.75
N SER A 21 6.85 -5.02 3.85
CA SER A 21 6.15 -4.09 4.73
C SER A 21 7.15 -3.12 5.34
N ALA A 22 6.69 -1.88 5.56
CA ALA A 22 7.48 -0.86 6.22
C ALA A 22 6.60 -0.05 7.17
N THR A 23 7.15 0.34 8.31
CA THR A 23 6.54 1.34 9.18
C THR A 23 7.16 2.70 8.88
N VAL A 24 6.30 3.69 8.63
CA VAL A 24 6.67 5.07 8.31
C VAL A 24 6.04 5.98 9.33
N GLU A 25 6.87 6.71 10.06
CA GLU A 25 6.44 7.80 10.92
C GLU A 25 6.26 9.07 10.09
N VAL A 26 5.05 9.63 10.14
CA VAL A 26 4.73 10.88 9.45
C VAL A 26 4.62 12.00 10.47
N VAL A 27 5.53 12.96 10.39
CA VAL A 27 5.43 14.24 11.10
C VAL A 27 4.83 15.28 10.16
N THR A 28 3.61 15.72 10.47
CA THR A 28 2.90 16.74 9.71
C THR A 28 3.08 18.11 10.37
N ALA A 29 3.59 19.08 9.61
CA ALA A 29 3.82 20.49 9.97
C ALA A 29 4.86 20.74 11.09
N PRO A 30 5.65 21.83 11.00
CA PRO A 30 5.70 22.83 9.92
C PRO A 30 6.37 22.31 8.62
N ALA A 31 7.04 21.16 8.67
CA ALA A 31 7.55 20.45 7.51
C ALA A 31 6.98 19.03 7.48
N TRP A 32 6.75 18.49 6.28
CA TRP A 32 6.46 17.07 6.11
C TRP A 32 7.77 16.31 6.26
N GLN A 33 7.89 15.52 7.33
CA GLN A 33 9.01 14.60 7.51
C GLN A 33 8.47 13.17 7.54
N LEU A 34 9.12 12.32 6.77
CA LEU A 34 8.92 10.88 6.76
C LEU A 34 10.17 10.27 7.38
N ASP A 35 9.99 9.46 8.42
CA ASP A 35 11.04 8.63 8.99
C ASP A 35 10.61 7.17 8.92
N ALA A 36 11.54 6.28 8.58
CA ALA A 36 11.27 4.86 8.40
C ALA A 36 12.57 4.09 8.55
N ASP A 37 12.49 2.81 8.91
CA ASP A 37 13.67 1.94 8.78
C ASP A 37 14.13 1.93 7.31
N PRO A 38 15.40 2.30 7.02
CA PRO A 38 15.86 2.44 5.65
C PRO A 38 15.78 1.12 4.86
N ASN A 39 15.97 -0.02 5.51
CA ASN A 39 15.94 -1.32 4.83
C ASN A 39 14.50 -1.72 4.49
N GLU A 40 13.57 -1.54 5.43
CA GLU A 40 12.15 -1.80 5.19
C GLU A 40 11.60 -0.91 4.07
N PHE A 41 11.91 0.39 4.13
CA PHE A 41 11.43 1.34 3.13
C PHE A 41 12.04 1.07 1.76
N THR A 42 13.36 0.80 1.68
CA THR A 42 14.03 0.42 0.44
C THR A 42 13.44 -0.87 -0.16
N ALA A 43 13.05 -1.84 0.67
CA ALA A 43 12.40 -3.05 0.18
C ALA A 43 11.04 -2.77 -0.47
N ILE A 44 10.24 -1.85 0.10
CA ILE A 44 8.99 -1.38 -0.52
C ILE A 44 9.29 -0.65 -1.83
N GLU A 45 10.24 0.28 -1.85
CA GLU A 45 10.60 1.03 -3.06
C GLU A 45 11.05 0.11 -4.19
N ALA A 46 11.94 -0.86 -3.90
CA ALA A 46 12.42 -1.82 -4.86
C ALA A 46 11.28 -2.70 -5.41
N ALA A 47 10.39 -3.18 -4.53
CA ALA A 47 9.27 -4.01 -4.92
C ALA A 47 8.24 -3.25 -5.79
N VAL A 48 7.91 -2.01 -5.40
CA VAL A 48 7.02 -1.15 -6.19
C VAL A 48 7.65 -0.82 -7.54
N THR A 49 8.94 -0.51 -7.58
CA THR A 49 9.68 -0.22 -8.83
C THR A 49 9.62 -1.42 -9.78
N ALA A 50 9.94 -2.62 -9.28
CA ALA A 50 9.90 -3.84 -10.09
C ALA A 50 8.49 -4.12 -10.67
N ALA A 51 7.44 -3.87 -9.90
CA ALA A 51 6.05 -4.02 -10.37
C ALA A 51 5.65 -2.96 -11.41
N LEU A 52 6.15 -1.73 -11.28
CA LEU A 52 5.92 -0.66 -12.25
C LEU A 52 6.65 -0.93 -13.57
N GLU A 53 7.85 -1.50 -13.52
CA GLU A 53 8.57 -1.95 -14.71
C GLU A 53 7.87 -3.12 -15.43
N GLY A 54 6.88 -3.75 -14.80
CA GLY A 54 6.11 -4.85 -15.38
C GLY A 54 6.89 -6.16 -15.45
N SER A 55 7.99 -6.27 -14.71
CA SER A 55 8.81 -7.48 -14.69
C SER A 55 8.08 -8.61 -13.98
N CYS A 56 7.74 -9.67 -14.72
CA CYS A 56 7.22 -10.95 -14.22
C CYS A 56 6.04 -10.88 -13.22
N THR A 57 5.35 -9.74 -13.11
CA THR A 57 4.33 -9.49 -12.09
C THR A 57 2.95 -9.58 -12.71
N VAL A 58 2.13 -10.52 -12.24
CA VAL A 58 0.74 -10.72 -12.70
C VAL A 58 -0.19 -9.72 -11.99
N LEU A 59 0.04 -9.54 -10.69
CA LEU A 59 -0.73 -8.65 -9.84
C LEU A 59 0.20 -8.10 -8.76
N ALA A 60 0.14 -6.79 -8.53
CA ALA A 60 0.74 -6.19 -7.35
C ALA A 60 -0.21 -5.17 -6.72
N THR A 61 -0.16 -5.07 -5.41
CA THR A 61 -0.95 -4.14 -4.61
C THR A 61 -0.08 -3.46 -3.57
N LEU A 62 -0.27 -2.16 -3.42
CA LEU A 62 0.28 -1.36 -2.33
C LEU A 62 -0.88 -0.92 -1.44
N VAL A 63 -0.84 -1.27 -0.17
CA VAL A 63 -1.82 -0.91 0.85
C VAL A 63 -1.16 0.00 1.86
N VAL A 64 -1.86 1.07 2.21
CA VAL A 64 -1.48 1.99 3.27
C VAL A 64 -2.49 1.84 4.39
N GLN A 65 -1.99 1.56 5.58
CA GLN A 65 -2.75 1.49 6.82
C GLN A 65 -2.28 2.59 7.77
N THR A 66 -3.21 3.24 8.45
CA THR A 66 -2.91 4.19 9.52
C THR A 66 -3.71 3.77 10.75
N GLU A 67 -3.03 3.65 11.89
CA GLU A 67 -3.69 3.42 13.17
C GLU A 67 -4.45 4.69 13.56
N GLN A 68 -5.77 4.56 13.71
CA GLN A 68 -6.67 5.66 14.09
C GLN A 68 -7.78 5.11 14.99
N GLU A 69 -8.35 5.97 15.84
CA GLU A 69 -9.56 5.64 16.59
C GLU A 69 -10.82 5.74 15.70
N PRO A 70 -11.85 4.90 15.87
CA PRO A 70 -11.92 3.70 16.73
C PRO A 70 -11.36 2.41 16.08
N GLY A 71 -10.60 2.52 14.99
CA GLY A 71 -10.00 1.40 14.29
C GLY A 71 -9.21 1.85 13.06
N PRO A 72 -8.30 1.00 12.54
CA PRO A 72 -7.39 1.38 11.48
C PRO A 72 -8.13 1.90 10.24
N VAL A 73 -7.52 2.85 9.55
CA VAL A 73 -8.00 3.29 8.23
C VAL A 73 -7.06 2.77 7.17
N VAL A 74 -7.60 2.34 6.04
CA VAL A 74 -6.82 1.75 4.96
C VAL A 74 -7.24 2.31 3.61
N CYS A 75 -6.28 2.42 2.71
CA CYS A 75 -6.50 2.60 1.30
C CYS A 75 -5.45 1.81 0.53
N GLY A 76 -5.59 1.69 -0.78
CA GLY A 76 -4.57 1.03 -1.56
C GLY A 76 -4.73 1.16 -3.05
N TRP A 77 -3.66 0.80 -3.75
CA TRP A 77 -3.56 0.82 -5.18
C TRP A 77 -3.27 -0.58 -5.69
N ARG A 78 -3.79 -0.88 -6.87
CA ARG A 78 -3.34 -1.99 -7.70
C ARG A 78 -2.33 -1.44 -8.70
N ILE A 79 -1.19 -2.08 -8.80
CA ILE A 79 -0.18 -1.74 -9.81
C ILE A 79 -0.54 -2.49 -11.10
N LYS A 80 -0.75 -1.75 -12.18
CA LYS A 80 -1.14 -2.30 -13.49
C LYS A 80 -0.68 -1.35 -14.59
N HIS A 81 -0.14 -1.90 -15.68
CA HIS A 81 0.32 -1.13 -16.84
C HIS A 81 1.29 -0.01 -16.48
N GLY A 82 2.26 -0.30 -15.61
CA GLY A 82 3.27 0.69 -15.19
C GLY A 82 2.75 1.83 -14.32
N TRP A 83 1.54 1.71 -13.76
CA TRP A 83 0.99 2.74 -12.90
C TRP A 83 0.21 2.20 -11.69
N LEU A 84 0.04 3.05 -10.67
CA LEU A 84 -0.76 2.79 -9.47
C LEU A 84 -2.21 3.23 -9.68
N HIS A 85 -3.13 2.26 -9.69
CA HIS A 85 -4.57 2.49 -9.86
C HIS A 85 -5.27 2.35 -8.52
N GLY A 86 -5.94 3.40 -8.05
CA GLY A 86 -6.67 3.36 -6.79
C GLY A 86 -7.70 2.22 -6.76
N MET A 87 -7.66 1.41 -5.71
CA MET A 87 -8.62 0.33 -5.52
C MET A 87 -9.98 0.89 -5.09
N LYS A 88 -11.06 0.22 -5.53
CA LYS A 88 -12.41 0.55 -5.07
C LYS A 88 -12.49 0.28 -3.55
N PRO A 89 -13.09 1.19 -2.76
CA PRO A 89 -13.22 0.99 -1.31
C PRO A 89 -13.90 -0.33 -0.94
N THR A 90 -14.87 -0.80 -1.73
CA THR A 90 -15.53 -2.10 -1.50
C THR A 90 -14.60 -3.29 -1.67
N THR A 91 -13.73 -3.27 -2.69
CA THR A 91 -12.71 -4.30 -2.90
C THR A 91 -11.69 -4.29 -1.77
N MET A 92 -11.26 -3.10 -1.35
CA MET A 92 -10.34 -2.93 -0.24
C MET A 92 -10.95 -3.41 1.08
N GLN A 93 -12.21 -3.05 1.36
CA GLN A 93 -12.93 -3.44 2.58
C GLN A 93 -13.09 -4.97 2.69
N ALA A 94 -13.26 -5.66 1.58
CA ALA A 94 -13.32 -7.12 1.54
C ALA A 94 -11.95 -7.76 1.84
N ALA A 95 -10.87 -7.16 1.35
CA ALA A 95 -9.50 -7.66 1.53
C ALA A 95 -8.96 -7.50 2.96
N VAL A 96 -9.44 -6.50 3.71
CA VAL A 96 -8.99 -6.21 5.08
C VAL A 96 -9.94 -6.73 6.16
N GLN A 97 -10.89 -7.60 5.80
CA GLN A 97 -11.73 -8.25 6.81
C GLN A 97 -10.85 -9.09 7.74
N PRO A 98 -10.94 -8.92 9.07
CA PRO A 98 -10.27 -9.80 10.01
C PRO A 98 -10.69 -11.25 9.79
N CYS A 99 -9.76 -12.18 9.99
CA CYS A 99 -10.11 -13.60 10.07
C CYS A 99 -11.16 -13.82 11.17
N ALA A 100 -12.09 -14.76 10.99
CA ALA A 100 -13.24 -14.96 11.87
C ALA A 100 -12.90 -15.16 13.37
N SER A 101 -11.69 -15.62 13.70
CA SER A 101 -11.20 -15.81 15.07
C SER A 101 -10.27 -14.71 15.57
N SER A 102 -10.03 -13.67 14.77
CA SER A 102 -9.10 -12.59 15.11
C SER A 102 -9.82 -11.52 15.95
N PRO A 103 -9.26 -11.10 17.09
CA PRO A 103 -9.77 -9.96 17.84
C PRO A 103 -9.39 -8.61 17.20
N ALA A 104 -8.72 -8.61 16.03
CA ALA A 104 -8.26 -7.40 15.38
C ALA A 104 -9.44 -6.47 15.04
N PRO A 105 -9.29 -5.15 15.24
CA PRO A 105 -10.31 -4.19 14.86
C PRO A 105 -10.55 -4.25 13.35
N THR A 106 -11.81 -4.05 12.95
CA THR A 106 -12.14 -3.96 11.52
C THR A 106 -11.63 -2.63 10.96
N ALA A 107 -10.73 -2.72 9.99
CA ALA A 107 -10.24 -1.53 9.30
C ALA A 107 -11.34 -0.89 8.42
N ARG A 108 -11.34 0.43 8.31
CA ARG A 108 -12.23 1.17 7.39
C ARG A 108 -11.50 1.50 6.10
N ALA A 109 -12.03 1.05 4.97
CA ALA A 109 -11.47 1.35 3.66
C ALA A 109 -11.94 2.71 3.11
N TYR A 110 -10.99 3.48 2.58
CA TYR A 110 -11.23 4.77 1.92
C TYR A 110 -10.71 4.74 0.48
N PRO A 111 -11.23 5.63 -0.40
CA PRO A 111 -10.65 5.82 -1.73
C PRO A 111 -9.18 6.21 -1.61
N ALA A 112 -8.33 5.51 -2.35
CA ALA A 112 -6.93 5.90 -2.43
C ALA A 112 -6.80 7.25 -3.15
N PRO A 113 -5.90 8.14 -2.70
CA PRO A 113 -5.67 9.40 -3.39
C PRO A 113 -5.25 9.15 -4.84
N PHE A 114 -5.73 10.02 -5.73
CA PHE A 114 -5.36 9.97 -7.14
C PHE A 114 -3.88 10.32 -7.29
N LEU A 115 -3.14 9.44 -7.95
CA LEU A 115 -1.76 9.68 -8.35
C LEU A 115 -1.76 9.95 -9.87
N PRO A 116 -1.46 11.18 -10.32
CA PRO A 116 -1.44 11.51 -11.73
C PRO A 116 -0.33 10.73 -12.43
N ASP A 117 -0.67 10.02 -13.50
CA ASP A 117 0.30 9.31 -14.33
C ASP A 117 1.19 10.33 -15.08
N PRO A 118 2.50 10.40 -14.78
CA PRO A 118 3.41 11.35 -15.40
C PRO A 118 3.60 11.10 -16.89
N SER A 119 3.23 9.91 -17.40
CA SER A 119 3.27 9.59 -18.82
C SER A 119 2.05 10.11 -19.61
N VAL A 120 0.99 10.54 -18.91
CA VAL A 120 -0.27 11.02 -19.52
C VAL A 120 -0.34 12.55 -19.58
N THR A 121 0.52 13.26 -18.85
CA THR A 121 0.69 14.71 -19.01
C THR A 121 1.55 15.01 -20.23
N GLY A 122 0.92 15.02 -21.40
CA GLY A 122 1.41 15.65 -22.63
C GLY A 122 0.88 17.08 -22.78
#